data_AF-A0A6F9AU96-F1
#
_entry.id   AF-A0A6F9AU96-F1
#
_cell.length_a   1.000
_cell.length_b   1.000
_cell.length_c   1.000
_cell.angle_alpha   90.00
_cell.angle_beta   90.00
_cell.angle_gamma   90.00
#
_symmetry.space_group_name_H-M   'P 1'
#
loop_
_entity.id
_entity.type
_entity.pdbx_description
1 polymer ?
#
loop_
_entity_poly.entity_id
_entity_poly.type
_entity_poly.pdbx_seq_one_letter_code
_entity_poly.pdbx_strand_id
1 'polypeptide(L)'
;MESQGAHRAGLAKVSFTLRLWRPRCSYDDIDDLVIHAPIQQMVAGQSGLFTQYNIQKKPLSVKEFRRLANSDKYCTPRYLNYEDLERKYWKNVTFVSPIYGADVPGSLYDEGVNTPYLYFGMWKTSFSWHTEDMDLYSINYLHFGEPKSW
;
A
#
# COMPACT_ATOMS: atom_id res chain seq x y z
N MET A 1 -2.28 -24.85 3.49
CA MET A 1 -1.05 -24.03 3.43
C MET A 1 -0.16 -24.30 4.64
N GLU A 2 -0.70 -24.26 5.86
CA GLU A 2 0.10 -24.53 7.06
C GLU A 2 0.68 -25.94 7.12
N SER A 3 -0.09 -26.96 6.71
CA SER A 3 0.40 -28.35 6.59
C SER A 3 1.57 -28.51 5.60
N GLN A 4 1.74 -27.57 4.67
CA GLN A 4 2.85 -27.50 3.72
C GLN A 4 4.00 -26.61 4.24
N GLY A 5 3.93 -26.13 5.49
CA GLY A 5 4.99 -25.36 6.14
C GLY A 5 5.05 -23.87 5.82
N ALA A 6 4.07 -23.31 5.09
CA ALA A 6 4.11 -21.90 4.65
C ALA A 6 4.21 -20.89 5.80
N HIS A 7 3.61 -21.18 6.95
CA HIS A 7 3.64 -20.33 8.15
C HIS A 7 5.08 -20.09 8.67
N ARG A 8 6.02 -20.99 8.39
CA ARG A 8 7.42 -20.85 8.84
C ARG A 8 8.15 -19.67 8.22
N ALA A 9 7.67 -19.18 7.07
CA ALA A 9 8.23 -18.02 6.39
C ALA A 9 7.66 -16.69 6.91
N GLY A 10 6.57 -16.70 7.69
CA GLY A 10 5.87 -15.49 8.16
C GLY A 10 5.00 -14.80 7.11
N LEU A 11 5.18 -15.08 5.81
CA LEU A 11 4.38 -14.55 4.71
C LEU A 11 4.14 -15.61 3.64
N ALA A 12 2.95 -15.64 3.05
CA ALA A 12 2.62 -16.53 1.94
C ALA A 12 1.80 -15.80 0.87
N LYS A 13 2.16 -15.99 -0.40
CA LYS A 13 1.42 -15.46 -1.54
C LYS A 13 0.46 -16.50 -2.10
N VAL A 14 -0.82 -16.16 -2.17
CA VAL A 14 -1.85 -16.98 -2.83
C VAL A 14 -2.21 -16.32 -4.15
N SER A 15 -2.04 -17.03 -5.25
CA SER A 15 -2.47 -16.56 -6.58
C SER A 15 -3.72 -17.32 -7.00
N PHE A 16 -4.86 -16.64 -7.08
CA PHE A 16 -6.08 -17.24 -7.59
C PHE A 16 -5.97 -17.46 -9.10
N THR A 17 -5.87 -18.72 -9.53
CA THR A 17 -5.81 -19.12 -10.95
C THR A 17 -7.18 -19.26 -11.60
N LEU A 18 -8.27 -19.14 -10.84
CA LEU A 18 -9.63 -19.11 -11.37
C LEU A 18 -9.88 -17.79 -12.09
N ARG A 19 -9.80 -17.80 -13.43
CA ARG A 19 -10.05 -16.63 -14.31
C ARG A 19 -11.42 -15.96 -14.11
N LEU A 20 -12.34 -16.63 -13.43
CA LEU A 20 -13.72 -16.18 -13.18
C LEU A 20 -13.88 -15.42 -11.87
N TRP A 21 -12.96 -15.55 -10.91
CA TRP A 21 -13.10 -14.86 -9.64
C TRP A 21 -12.60 -13.41 -9.78
N ARG A 22 -13.50 -12.47 -9.49
CA ARG A 22 -13.18 -11.04 -9.32
C ARG A 22 -13.93 -10.56 -8.07
N PRO A 23 -13.27 -9.79 -7.19
CA PRO A 23 -13.91 -9.30 -5.96
C PRO A 23 -14.94 -8.19 -6.22
N ARG A 24 -14.92 -7.60 -7.41
CA ARG A 24 -15.80 -6.50 -7.87
C ARG A 24 -15.83 -6.46 -9.40
N CYS A 25 -16.92 -5.91 -9.97
CA CYS A 25 -17.08 -5.76 -11.42
C CYS A 25 -16.24 -4.63 -12.04
N SER A 26 -16.18 -3.45 -11.42
CA SER A 26 -15.38 -2.30 -11.86
C SER A 26 -14.93 -1.45 -10.67
N TYR A 27 -13.89 -0.63 -10.88
CA TYR A 27 -13.34 0.35 -9.93
C TYR A 27 -13.56 1.81 -10.39
N ASP A 28 -14.39 2.06 -11.40
CA ASP A 28 -14.60 3.41 -11.95
C ASP A 28 -15.34 4.37 -10.98
N ASP A 29 -16.02 3.81 -9.98
CA ASP A 29 -16.86 4.48 -8.99
C ASP A 29 -16.11 4.94 -7.72
N ILE A 30 -14.81 4.62 -7.60
CA ILE A 30 -14.06 4.88 -6.37
C ILE A 30 -13.52 6.31 -6.27
N ASP A 31 -13.60 7.10 -7.35
CA ASP A 31 -12.95 8.42 -7.44
C ASP A 31 -13.46 9.41 -6.38
N ASP A 32 -14.73 9.28 -5.99
CA ASP A 32 -15.41 10.13 -5.01
C ASP A 32 -15.21 9.66 -3.56
N LEU A 33 -14.56 8.50 -3.35
CA LEU A 33 -14.24 8.02 -2.00
C LEU A 33 -13.28 9.00 -1.31
N VAL A 34 -13.55 9.30 -0.04
CA VAL A 34 -12.78 10.24 0.75
C VAL A 34 -11.75 9.52 1.62
N ILE A 35 -10.49 9.91 1.50
CA ILE A 35 -9.43 9.55 2.42
C ILE A 35 -9.45 10.60 3.53
N HIS A 36 -10.02 10.25 4.69
CA HIS A 36 -10.24 11.21 5.78
C HIS A 36 -8.96 11.66 6.50
N ALA A 37 -7.99 10.76 6.66
CA ALA A 37 -6.76 11.03 7.40
C ALA A 37 -5.51 10.57 6.63
N PRO A 38 -5.24 11.15 5.43
CA PRO A 38 -4.04 10.80 4.68
C PRO A 38 -2.79 11.22 5.47
N ILE A 39 -1.75 10.40 5.46
CA ILE A 39 -0.52 10.64 6.21
C ILE A 39 0.64 10.93 5.26
N GLN A 40 1.37 12.02 5.51
CA GLN A 40 2.65 12.29 4.86
C GLN A 40 3.77 11.57 5.63
N GLN A 41 4.51 10.71 4.94
CA GLN A 41 5.53 9.86 5.55
C GLN A 41 6.89 10.53 5.48
N MET A 42 7.29 11.19 6.57
CA MET A 42 8.62 11.75 6.72
C MET A 42 9.58 10.67 7.20
N VAL A 43 10.70 10.49 6.52
CA VAL A 43 11.68 9.46 6.87
C VAL A 43 13.00 10.14 7.22
N ALA A 44 13.53 9.83 8.40
CA ALA A 44 14.83 10.30 8.88
C ALA A 44 15.71 9.10 9.21
N GLY A 45 17.00 9.20 8.93
CA GLY A 45 17.96 8.11 9.15
C GLY A 45 18.97 7.99 8.02
N GLN A 46 19.89 7.05 8.16
CA GLN A 46 20.99 6.82 7.24
C GLN A 46 21.52 5.40 7.37
N SER A 47 22.31 4.98 6.37
CA SER A 47 23.02 3.69 6.38
C SER A 47 22.11 2.47 6.64
N GLY A 48 20.89 2.49 6.08
CA GLY A 48 19.95 1.36 6.17
C GLY A 48 19.06 1.36 7.41
N LEU A 49 19.26 2.28 8.36
CA LEU A 49 18.41 2.43 9.54
C LEU A 49 17.63 3.74 9.46
N PHE A 50 16.30 3.63 9.49
CA PHE A 50 15.40 4.76 9.30
C PHE A 50 14.25 4.73 10.30
N THR A 51 13.82 5.91 10.70
CA THR A 51 12.60 6.17 11.48
C THR A 51 11.61 6.90 10.60
N GLN A 52 10.38 6.38 10.52
CA GLN A 52 9.27 7.00 9.80
C GLN A 52 8.36 7.75 10.78
N TYR A 53 8.06 9.01 10.45
CA TYR A 53 7.12 9.87 11.14
C TYR A 53 5.92 10.15 10.25
N ASN A 54 4.72 9.92 10.77
CA ASN A 54 3.47 10.10 10.04
C ASN A 54 2.85 11.46 10.41
N ILE A 55 2.73 12.35 9.43
CA ILE A 55 2.09 13.66 9.61
C ILE A 55 0.75 13.64 8.91
N GLN A 56 -0.34 13.69 9.69
CA GLN A 56 -1.69 13.75 9.15
C GLN A 56 -1.89 15.01 8.29
N LYS A 57 -2.51 14.84 7.13
CA LYS A 57 -2.86 15.88 6.17
C LYS A 57 -4.38 16.06 6.14
N LYS A 58 -4.82 17.11 5.43
CA LYS A 58 -6.24 17.36 5.21
C LYS A 58 -6.87 16.21 4.39
N PRO A 59 -8.16 15.90 4.60
CA PRO A 59 -8.87 14.94 3.79
C PRO A 59 -8.73 15.23 2.29
N LEU A 60 -8.69 14.19 1.47
CA LEU A 60 -8.71 14.31 0.02
C LEU A 60 -9.40 13.11 -0.62
N SER A 61 -10.00 13.32 -1.79
CA SER A 61 -10.66 12.27 -2.58
C SER A 61 -9.63 11.32 -3.22
N VAL A 62 -10.04 10.10 -3.53
CA VAL A 62 -9.20 9.15 -4.29
C VAL A 62 -8.79 9.74 -5.64
N LYS A 63 -9.67 10.52 -6.28
CA LYS A 63 -9.35 11.26 -7.51
C LYS A 63 -8.20 12.24 -7.34
N GLU A 64 -8.22 13.03 -6.27
CA GLU A 64 -7.12 13.95 -5.93
C GLU A 64 -5.84 13.19 -5.57
N PHE A 65 -5.96 12.10 -4.81
CA PHE A 65 -4.83 11.24 -4.45
C PHE A 65 -4.15 10.69 -5.71
N ARG A 66 -4.93 10.16 -6.66
CA ARG A 66 -4.45 9.60 -7.92
C ARG A 66 -3.76 10.64 -8.79
N ARG A 67 -4.27 11.87 -8.85
CA ARG A 67 -3.61 12.99 -9.54
C ARG A 67 -2.27 13.32 -8.89
N LEU A 68 -2.21 13.33 -7.56
CA LEU A 68 -0.98 13.59 -6.82
C LEU A 68 0.05 12.48 -7.06
N ALA A 69 -0.34 11.21 -6.93
CA ALA A 69 0.50 10.04 -7.13
C ALA A 69 1.13 9.99 -8.53
N ASN A 70 0.41 10.47 -9.56
CA ASN A 70 0.88 10.50 -10.94
C ASN A 70 1.56 11.81 -11.34
N SER A 71 1.69 12.79 -10.44
CA SER A 71 2.40 14.04 -10.72
C SER A 71 3.91 13.81 -10.81
N ASP A 72 4.63 14.67 -11.54
CA ASP A 72 6.09 14.56 -11.72
C ASP A 72 6.88 14.51 -10.40
N LYS A 73 6.30 15.03 -9.31
CA LYS A 73 6.91 15.03 -7.98
C LYS A 73 6.84 13.68 -7.27
N TYR A 74 5.76 12.92 -7.48
CA TYR A 74 5.46 11.70 -6.73
C TYR A 74 5.35 10.46 -7.60
N CYS A 75 5.43 10.59 -8.92
CA CYS A 75 5.33 9.45 -9.82
C CYS A 75 6.49 8.47 -9.64
N THR A 76 6.23 7.22 -10.00
CA THR A 76 7.25 6.17 -10.02
C THR A 76 8.35 6.56 -11.02
N PRO A 77 9.62 6.60 -10.61
CA PRO A 77 10.72 6.92 -11.52
C PRO A 77 10.84 5.82 -12.56
N ARG A 78 11.36 6.13 -13.75
CA ARG A 78 11.68 5.09 -14.74
C ARG A 78 12.66 4.08 -14.15
N TYR A 79 12.43 2.79 -14.36
CA TYR A 79 13.29 1.71 -13.88
C TYR A 79 13.40 0.58 -14.92
N LEU A 80 14.50 -0.17 -14.85
CA LEU A 80 14.74 -1.30 -15.78
C LEU A 80 14.12 -2.60 -15.27
N ASN A 81 14.22 -2.84 -13.97
CA ASN A 81 13.73 -4.04 -13.29
C ASN A 81 13.48 -3.73 -11.80
N TYR A 82 12.94 -4.69 -11.04
CA TYR A 82 12.60 -4.47 -9.63
C TYR A 82 13.83 -4.21 -8.75
N GLU A 83 15.01 -4.75 -9.07
CA GLU A 83 16.25 -4.48 -8.33
C GLU A 83 16.71 -3.02 -8.48
N ASP A 84 16.58 -2.45 -9.69
CA ASP A 84 16.83 -1.02 -9.92
C ASP A 84 15.82 -0.15 -9.16
N LEU A 85 14.54 -0.55 -9.14
CA LEU A 85 13.50 0.16 -8.42
C LEU A 85 13.74 0.12 -6.90
N GLU A 86 14.11 -1.04 -6.35
CA GLU A 86 14.44 -1.21 -4.94
C GLU A 86 15.66 -0.35 -4.55
N ARG A 87 16.73 -0.37 -5.35
CA ARG A 87 17.89 0.51 -5.12
C ARG A 87 17.49 1.99 -5.12
N LYS A 88 16.61 2.39 -6.04
CA LYS A 88 16.08 3.77 -6.10
C LYS A 88 15.23 4.11 -4.89
N TYR A 89 14.45 3.15 -4.37
CA TYR A 89 13.67 3.34 -3.15
C TYR A 89 14.59 3.65 -1.97
N TRP A 90 15.53 2.74 -1.64
CA TRP A 90 16.42 2.90 -0.49
C TRP A 90 17.34 4.11 -0.60
N LYS A 91 17.84 4.41 -1.81
CA LYS A 91 18.68 5.59 -2.04
C LYS A 91 17.93 6.89 -1.78
N ASN A 92 16.62 6.92 -2.03
CA ASN A 92 15.85 8.16 -2.05
C ASN A 92 14.80 8.29 -0.94
N VAL A 93 14.71 7.33 -0.02
CA VAL A 93 13.64 7.23 0.98
C VAL A 93 13.43 8.53 1.78
N THR A 94 14.52 9.26 2.09
CA THR A 94 14.52 10.49 2.90
C THR A 94 14.22 11.79 2.14
N PHE A 95 14.23 11.83 0.80
CA PHE A 95 14.11 13.09 0.04
C PHE A 95 12.67 13.63 -0.03
N VAL A 96 11.84 13.00 -0.86
CA VAL A 96 10.43 13.39 -1.04
C VAL A 96 9.57 12.52 -0.15
N SER A 97 8.92 13.13 0.85
CA SER A 97 7.96 12.44 1.73
C SER A 97 6.65 12.18 0.98
N PRO A 98 6.31 10.90 0.69
CA PRO A 98 5.08 10.55 -0.02
C PRO A 98 3.86 10.72 0.89
N ILE A 99 2.67 10.66 0.30
CA ILE A 99 1.40 10.65 1.03
C ILE A 99 0.80 9.25 0.93
N TYR A 100 0.38 8.68 2.06
CA TYR A 100 -0.24 7.37 2.14
C TYR A 100 -1.66 7.52 2.65
N GLY A 101 -2.64 6.98 1.91
CA GLY A 101 -4.03 6.89 2.34
C GLY A 101 -4.25 5.59 3.10
N ALA A 102 -3.73 5.52 4.32
CA ALA A 102 -3.83 4.34 5.18
C ALA A 102 -5.12 4.33 6.01
N ASP A 103 -5.49 3.14 6.48
CA ASP A 103 -6.51 2.92 7.50
C ASP A 103 -7.86 3.56 7.15
N VAL A 104 -8.22 3.57 5.86
CA VAL A 104 -9.51 4.06 5.41
C VAL A 104 -10.55 2.96 5.67
N PRO A 105 -11.52 3.15 6.58
CA PRO A 105 -12.52 2.14 6.85
C PRO A 105 -13.40 1.94 5.61
N GLY A 106 -13.56 0.70 5.16
CA GLY A 106 -14.40 0.39 4.02
C GLY A 106 -13.95 -0.85 3.27
N SER A 107 -14.86 -1.39 2.45
CA SER A 107 -14.60 -2.54 1.60
C SER A 107 -14.78 -2.16 0.13
N LEU A 108 -13.93 -2.69 -0.74
CA LEU A 108 -14.19 -2.70 -2.17
C LEU A 108 -14.79 -4.03 -2.66
N TYR A 109 -15.00 -4.99 -1.76
CA TYR A 109 -15.79 -6.19 -2.05
C TYR A 109 -17.28 -5.87 -2.03
N ASP A 110 -18.06 -6.63 -2.81
CA ASP A 110 -19.51 -6.68 -2.68
C ASP A 110 -19.91 -7.18 -1.26
N GLU A 111 -21.14 -6.87 -0.81
CA GLU A 111 -21.61 -6.99 0.59
C GLU A 111 -21.12 -8.24 1.36
N GLY A 112 -20.76 -8.07 2.65
CA GLY A 112 -20.49 -9.20 3.57
C GLY A 112 -19.17 -9.17 4.37
N VAL A 113 -18.38 -8.10 4.28
CA VAL A 113 -17.14 -7.94 5.07
C VAL A 113 -17.37 -7.00 6.26
N ASN A 114 -17.13 -7.47 7.48
CA ASN A 114 -17.61 -6.79 8.69
C ASN A 114 -16.83 -5.51 9.05
N THR A 115 -15.50 -5.44 8.84
CA THR A 115 -14.68 -4.22 9.08
C THR A 115 -13.32 -4.27 8.36
N PRO A 116 -13.23 -4.08 7.03
CA PRO A 116 -11.95 -4.00 6.32
C PRO A 116 -11.38 -2.57 6.29
N TYR A 117 -10.06 -2.50 6.08
CA TYR A 117 -9.33 -1.25 5.82
C TYR A 117 -8.82 -1.21 4.37
N LEU A 118 -8.95 -0.06 3.74
CA LEU A 118 -8.40 0.25 2.43
C LEU A 118 -7.10 1.05 2.57
N TYR A 119 -6.17 0.75 1.68
CA TYR A 119 -4.86 1.39 1.61
C TYR A 119 -4.61 1.92 0.20
N PHE A 120 -4.48 3.24 0.09
CA PHE A 120 -4.14 3.94 -1.15
C PHE A 120 -2.66 4.32 -1.13
N GLY A 121 -1.86 3.65 -1.95
CA GLY A 121 -0.41 3.84 -2.04
C GLY A 121 0.03 4.69 -3.22
N MET A 122 1.18 5.35 -3.08
CA MET A 122 1.92 5.97 -4.18
C MET A 122 3.39 5.55 -4.10
N TRP A 123 4.20 5.97 -5.07
CA TRP A 123 5.63 5.67 -5.04
C TRP A 123 6.26 6.06 -3.69
N LYS A 124 7.04 5.12 -3.14
CA LYS A 124 7.70 5.15 -1.82
C LYS A 124 6.82 5.10 -0.57
N THR A 125 5.49 5.00 -0.66
CA THR A 125 4.72 4.79 0.58
C THR A 125 5.08 3.44 1.20
N SER A 126 5.31 3.42 2.50
CA SER A 126 5.86 2.25 3.22
C SER A 126 5.09 1.91 4.48
N PHE A 127 5.17 0.64 4.89
CA PHE A 127 4.83 0.17 6.23
C PHE A 127 6.13 -0.23 6.93
N SER A 128 6.29 0.18 8.18
CA SER A 128 7.46 -0.17 8.97
C SER A 128 7.43 -1.64 9.38
N TRP A 129 8.55 -2.18 9.84
CA TRP A 129 8.61 -3.50 10.45
C TRP A 129 7.67 -3.59 11.67
N HIS A 130 6.74 -4.55 11.66
CA HIS A 130 5.81 -4.83 12.75
C HIS A 130 5.27 -6.28 12.64
N THR A 131 4.71 -6.79 13.74
CA THR A 131 3.74 -7.89 13.72
C THR A 131 2.34 -7.31 13.89
N GLU A 132 1.32 -8.07 13.51
CA GLU A 132 -0.07 -7.67 13.71
C GLU A 132 -0.40 -7.55 15.20
N ASP A 133 -1.43 -6.78 15.53
CA ASP A 133 -1.93 -6.70 16.90
C ASP A 133 -2.27 -8.09 17.44
N MET A 134 -1.80 -8.39 18.66
CA MET A 134 -1.96 -9.70 19.30
C MET A 134 -1.35 -10.87 18.51
N ASP A 135 -0.38 -10.60 17.63
CA ASP A 135 0.26 -11.58 16.73
C ASP A 135 -0.76 -12.38 15.89
N LEU A 136 -1.85 -11.72 15.51
CA LEU A 136 -2.88 -12.30 14.65
C LEU A 136 -2.38 -12.50 13.21
N TYR A 137 -3.13 -13.28 12.44
CA TYR A 137 -2.94 -13.33 10.99
C TYR A 137 -3.58 -12.12 10.32
N SER A 138 -2.92 -11.59 9.28
CA SER A 138 -3.52 -10.62 8.36
C SER A 138 -3.69 -11.20 6.96
N ILE A 139 -4.66 -10.64 6.22
CA ILE A 139 -4.87 -10.92 4.81
C ILE A 139 -4.82 -9.62 4.03
N ASN A 140 -4.00 -9.59 2.99
CA ASN A 140 -3.88 -8.43 2.11
C ASN A 140 -4.28 -8.82 0.68
N TYR A 141 -5.15 -8.01 0.08
CA TYR A 141 -5.55 -8.16 -1.31
C TYR A 141 -5.28 -6.88 -2.09
N LEU A 142 -4.46 -6.98 -3.14
CA LEU A 142 -4.18 -5.85 -4.05
C LEU A 142 -5.28 -5.77 -5.11
N HIS A 143 -6.21 -4.84 -4.93
CA HIS A 143 -7.36 -4.64 -5.82
C HIS A 143 -6.98 -4.25 -7.26
N PHE A 144 -6.13 -3.24 -7.41
CA PHE A 144 -5.59 -2.76 -8.69
C PHE A 144 -4.38 -1.84 -8.43
N GLY A 145 -3.70 -1.43 -9.51
CA GLY A 145 -2.60 -0.48 -9.47
C GLY A 145 -1.22 -1.15 -9.53
N GLU A 146 -0.20 -0.39 -9.11
CA GLU A 146 1.19 -0.82 -9.15
C GLU A 146 1.51 -1.88 -8.06
N PRO A 147 2.57 -2.69 -8.25
CA PRO A 147 2.95 -3.73 -7.31
C PRO A 147 3.29 -3.22 -5.91
N LYS A 148 3.04 -4.06 -4.90
CA LYS A 148 3.54 -3.91 -3.52
C LYS A 148 4.62 -4.96 -3.26
N SER A 149 5.82 -4.50 -2.90
CA SER A 149 6.87 -5.37 -2.37
C SER A 149 6.68 -5.55 -0.87
N TRP A 150 6.88 -6.78 -0.41
CA TRP A 150 6.92 -7.16 1.02
C TRP A 150 8.34 -7.58 1.36
#